data_AF-A0A7K3RZS4-F1
#
_entry.id   AF-A0A7K3RZS4-F1
#
_cell.length_a   1.000
_cell.length_b   1.000
_cell.length_c   1.000
_cell.angle_alpha   90.00
_cell.angle_beta   90.00
_cell.angle_gamma   90.00
#
_symmetry.space_group_name_H-M   'P 1'
#
loop_
_entity.id
_entity.type
_entity.pdbx_description
1 polymer ?
#
loop_
_entity_poly.entity_id
_entity_poly.type
_entity_poly.pdbx_seq_one_letter_code
_entity_poly.pdbx_strand_id
1 'polypeptide(L)'
;MNVPLPDVPEVRVVGLPQLTTGFDLVERLDLAMHLKVHGPLEPMTGERLAELAETISLRGRGGAGFPFGKKLRAVAKASIRRGVRPVVVINGSEGEPACRKDTVLLNRAPHLILDGALLAAEALGARTLVVAVTRNSTEISVRAALAERGLSDRRGQQLRARVVRTPERMVSGEASSVIRAANG
;
A
#
# COMPACT_ATOMS: atom_id res chain seq x y z
N MET A 1 24.00 20.22 -39.49
CA MET A 1 22.95 19.37 -40.08
C MET A 1 22.01 18.93 -38.97
N ASN A 2 20.81 19.52 -38.89
CA ASN A 2 19.77 19.04 -37.96
C ASN A 2 19.13 17.81 -38.58
N VAL A 3 19.48 16.63 -38.07
CA VAL A 3 18.77 15.40 -38.42
C VAL A 3 17.37 15.49 -37.80
N PRO A 4 16.28 15.31 -38.56
CA PRO A 4 14.95 15.26 -37.99
C PRO A 4 14.88 14.16 -36.93
N LEU A 5 14.33 14.46 -35.75
CA LEU A 5 14.02 13.42 -34.78
C LEU A 5 13.05 12.43 -35.44
N PRO A 6 13.25 11.10 -35.26
CA PRO A 6 12.35 10.11 -35.82
C PRO A 6 10.92 10.37 -35.33
N ASP A 7 9.93 10.01 -36.16
CA ASP A 7 8.51 10.12 -35.84
C ASP A 7 8.24 9.49 -34.47
N VAL A 8 7.90 10.34 -33.50
CA VAL A 8 7.57 9.90 -32.16
C VAL A 8 6.23 9.16 -32.26
N PRO A 9 6.11 7.90 -31.81
CA PRO A 9 4.86 7.18 -31.91
C PRO A 9 3.73 7.94 -31.20
N GLU A 10 2.53 7.92 -31.77
CA GLU A 10 1.36 8.57 -31.18
C GLU A 10 1.08 7.96 -29.80
N VAL A 11 1.37 8.72 -28.74
CA VAL A 11 1.11 8.29 -27.36
C VAL A 11 -0.35 8.60 -27.05
N ARG A 12 -1.17 7.55 -26.90
CA ARG A 12 -2.53 7.67 -26.38
C ARG A 12 -2.55 7.32 -24.90
N VAL A 13 -3.15 8.22 -24.11
CA VAL A 13 -3.36 8.01 -22.68
C VAL A 13 -4.79 7.54 -22.46
N VAL A 14 -4.96 6.38 -21.82
CA VAL A 14 -6.29 5.88 -21.42
C VAL A 14 -6.49 6.18 -19.93
N GLY A 15 -7.36 7.15 -19.64
CA GLY A 15 -7.68 7.55 -18.27
C GLY A 15 -6.58 8.37 -17.59
N LEU A 16 -6.79 8.71 -16.31
CA LEU A 16 -5.79 9.42 -15.52
C LEU A 16 -4.78 8.42 -14.93
N PRO A 17 -3.48 8.76 -14.87
CA PRO A 17 -2.45 7.89 -14.31
C PRO A 17 -2.50 7.89 -12.77
N GLN A 18 -3.57 7.35 -12.19
CA GLN A 18 -3.96 7.51 -10.78
C GLN A 18 -2.83 7.22 -9.77
N LEU A 19 -1.94 6.26 -10.04
CA LEU A 19 -0.84 5.91 -9.12
C LEU A 19 0.33 6.90 -9.15
N THR A 20 0.45 7.69 -10.22
CA THR A 20 1.55 8.64 -10.43
C THR A 20 1.06 10.07 -10.59
N THR A 21 -0.24 10.33 -10.43
CA THR A 21 -0.78 11.70 -10.44
C THR A 21 -0.06 12.53 -9.37
N GLY A 22 0.41 13.72 -9.74
CA GLY A 22 1.13 14.63 -8.85
C GLY A 22 2.64 14.39 -8.76
N PHE A 23 3.18 13.36 -9.43
CA PHE A 23 4.63 13.10 -9.49
C PHE A 23 5.40 14.18 -10.25
N ASP A 24 4.73 14.86 -11.15
CA ASP A 24 5.20 16.02 -11.91
C ASP A 24 5.20 17.31 -11.09
N LEU A 25 4.48 17.35 -9.97
CA LEU A 25 4.31 18.55 -9.15
C LEU A 25 5.33 18.64 -8.02
N VAL A 26 5.64 17.52 -7.36
CA VAL A 26 6.52 17.48 -6.19
C VAL A 26 7.34 16.19 -6.13
N GLU A 27 8.42 16.22 -5.35
CA GLU A 27 9.24 15.01 -5.16
C GLU A 27 8.50 13.92 -4.37
N ARG A 28 7.77 14.30 -3.33
CA ARG A 28 6.96 13.40 -2.50
C ARG A 28 5.66 14.11 -2.15
N LEU A 29 4.54 13.41 -2.34
CA LEU A 29 3.23 13.84 -1.87
C LEU A 29 3.18 13.64 -0.34
N ASP A 30 3.41 14.72 0.40
CA ASP A 30 3.02 14.80 1.81
C ASP A 30 1.49 14.75 1.94
N LEU A 31 0.97 14.66 3.17
CA LEU A 31 -0.48 14.53 3.38
C LEU A 31 -1.26 15.70 2.77
N ALA A 32 -0.76 16.93 2.86
CA ALA A 32 -1.47 18.10 2.34
C ALA A 32 -1.58 18.05 0.82
N MET A 33 -0.49 17.70 0.12
CA MET A 33 -0.51 17.57 -1.33
C MET A 33 -1.28 16.32 -1.77
N HIS A 34 -1.19 15.21 -1.04
CA HIS A 34 -1.99 14.01 -1.28
C HIS A 34 -3.48 14.32 -1.27
N LEU A 35 -3.97 15.05 -0.25
CA LEU A 35 -5.37 15.43 -0.16
C LEU A 35 -5.81 16.37 -1.29
N LYS A 36 -4.91 17.25 -1.78
CA LYS A 36 -5.19 18.09 -2.95
C LYS A 36 -5.29 17.29 -4.25
N VAL A 37 -4.47 16.25 -4.40
CA VAL A 37 -4.38 15.45 -5.64
C VAL A 37 -5.45 14.35 -5.68
N HIS A 38 -5.66 13.63 -4.57
CA HIS A 38 -6.50 12.44 -4.50
C HIS A 38 -7.79 12.63 -3.70
N GLY A 39 -7.93 13.75 -2.98
CA GLY A 39 -9.05 13.96 -2.06
C GLY A 39 -8.88 13.22 -0.73
N PRO A 40 -9.83 13.42 0.20
CA PRO A 40 -9.87 12.68 1.45
C PRO A 40 -10.30 11.23 1.24
N LEU A 41 -9.89 10.36 2.17
CA LEU A 41 -10.35 8.98 2.20
C LEU A 41 -11.81 8.93 2.70
N GLU A 42 -12.71 8.44 1.87
CA GLU A 42 -14.10 8.21 2.27
C GLU A 42 -14.24 6.84 2.96
N PRO A 43 -14.90 6.78 4.14
CA PRO A 43 -15.18 5.51 4.81
C PRO A 43 -16.01 4.58 3.92
N MET A 44 -15.71 3.28 3.98
CA MET A 44 -16.40 2.29 3.15
C MET A 44 -16.58 0.97 3.89
N THR A 45 -17.76 0.37 3.74
CA THR A 45 -18.02 -0.96 4.31
C THR A 45 -17.14 -2.01 3.64
N GLY A 46 -16.75 -3.04 4.41
CA GLY A 46 -15.91 -4.12 3.88
C GLY A 46 -16.55 -4.87 2.71
N GLU A 47 -17.87 -5.02 2.70
CA GLU A 47 -18.57 -5.66 1.59
C GLU A 47 -18.55 -4.78 0.34
N ARG A 48 -18.79 -3.47 0.48
CA ARG A 48 -18.72 -2.54 -0.65
C ARG A 48 -17.31 -2.49 -1.26
N LEU A 49 -16.28 -2.53 -0.41
CA LEU A 49 -14.88 -2.63 -0.85
C LEU A 49 -14.62 -3.92 -1.63
N ALA A 50 -15.16 -5.05 -1.17
CA ALA A 50 -15.03 -6.34 -1.86
C ALA A 50 -15.72 -6.32 -3.24
N GLU A 51 -16.93 -5.77 -3.32
CA GLU A 51 -17.69 -5.63 -4.56
C GLU A 51 -16.95 -4.78 -5.59
N LEU A 52 -16.51 -3.57 -5.20
CA LEU A 52 -15.77 -2.67 -6.11
C LEU A 52 -14.50 -3.35 -6.64
N ALA A 53 -13.77 -4.04 -5.75
CA ALA A 53 -12.59 -4.80 -6.14
C ALA A 53 -12.91 -5.93 -7.12
N GLU A 54 -14.07 -6.57 -7.01
CA GLU A 54 -14.51 -7.61 -7.94
C GLU A 54 -14.95 -7.03 -9.29
N THR A 55 -15.67 -5.90 -9.29
CA THR A 55 -16.08 -5.19 -10.51
C THR A 55 -14.89 -4.84 -11.39
N ILE A 56 -13.79 -4.39 -10.79
CA ILE A 56 -12.56 -4.05 -11.53
C ILE A 56 -11.58 -5.22 -11.67
N SER A 57 -11.96 -6.43 -11.25
CA SER A 57 -11.10 -7.61 -11.25
C SER A 57 -9.74 -7.39 -10.56
N LEU A 58 -9.74 -6.69 -9.42
CA LEU A 58 -8.53 -6.38 -8.66
C LEU A 58 -7.86 -7.66 -8.16
N ARG A 59 -6.61 -7.85 -8.58
CA ARG A 59 -5.76 -9.00 -8.23
C ARG A 59 -4.52 -8.57 -7.46
N GLY A 60 -4.04 -9.45 -6.59
CA GLY A 60 -2.78 -9.25 -5.87
C GLY A 60 -1.59 -9.09 -6.83
N ARG A 61 -0.78 -8.04 -6.64
CA ARG A 61 0.35 -7.69 -7.52
C ARG A 61 1.71 -8.26 -7.08
N GLY A 62 1.71 -9.13 -6.07
CA GLY A 62 2.89 -9.82 -5.55
C GLY A 62 3.20 -11.18 -6.21
N GLY A 63 2.74 -11.41 -7.44
CA GLY A 63 3.05 -12.61 -8.24
C GLY A 63 1.89 -13.62 -8.35
N ALA A 64 1.25 -13.99 -7.24
CA ALA A 64 0.20 -15.04 -7.25
C ALA A 64 -1.14 -14.63 -7.89
N GLY A 65 -1.40 -13.33 -8.09
CA GLY A 65 -2.60 -12.87 -8.79
C GLY A 65 -3.94 -13.15 -8.09
N PHE A 66 -3.94 -13.49 -6.79
CA PHE A 66 -5.16 -13.87 -6.08
C PHE A 66 -6.19 -12.72 -6.05
N PRO A 67 -7.50 -12.96 -6.31
CA PRO A 67 -8.53 -11.92 -6.29
C PRO A 67 -8.69 -11.25 -4.92
N PHE A 68 -8.61 -9.91 -4.88
CA PHE A 68 -8.60 -9.16 -3.62
C PHE A 68 -9.93 -9.30 -2.85
N GLY A 69 -11.08 -9.12 -3.51
CA GLY A 69 -12.41 -9.23 -2.86
C GLY A 69 -12.62 -10.60 -2.20
N LYS A 70 -12.25 -11.68 -2.88
CA LYS A 70 -12.28 -13.05 -2.31
C LYS A 70 -11.36 -13.18 -1.09
N LYS A 71 -10.17 -12.58 -1.12
CA LYS A 71 -9.22 -12.60 0.01
C LYS A 71 -9.80 -11.88 1.22
N LEU A 72 -10.38 -10.70 1.00
CA LEU A 72 -10.99 -9.88 2.05
C LEU A 72 -12.09 -10.66 2.78
N ARG A 73 -13.04 -11.23 2.03
CA ARG A 73 -14.13 -12.06 2.61
C ARG A 73 -13.61 -13.30 3.32
N ALA A 74 -12.58 -13.96 2.79
CA ALA A 74 -11.98 -15.13 3.43
C ALA A 74 -11.32 -14.79 4.78
N VAL A 75 -10.58 -13.68 4.85
CA VAL A 75 -9.96 -13.20 6.11
C VAL A 75 -11.02 -12.79 7.11
N ALA A 76 -12.07 -12.07 6.70
CA ALA A 76 -13.17 -11.69 7.57
C ALA A 76 -13.87 -12.93 8.19
N LYS A 77 -14.21 -13.93 7.36
CA LYS A 77 -14.79 -15.20 7.84
C LYS A 77 -13.87 -15.94 8.81
N ALA A 78 -12.57 -15.98 8.53
CA ALA A 78 -11.60 -16.63 9.40
C ALA A 78 -11.44 -15.90 10.75
N SER A 79 -11.48 -14.57 10.73
CA SER A 79 -11.41 -13.72 11.94
C SER A 79 -12.59 -13.98 12.87
N ILE A 80 -13.81 -13.97 12.34
CA ILE A 80 -15.04 -14.26 13.11
C ILE A 80 -14.96 -15.66 13.72
N ARG A 81 -14.60 -16.67 12.92
CA ARG A 81 -14.52 -18.06 13.38
C ARG A 81 -13.51 -18.25 14.51
N ARG A 82 -12.38 -17.54 14.46
CA ARG A 82 -11.29 -17.68 15.43
C ARG A 82 -11.41 -16.71 16.62
N GLY A 83 -12.28 -15.72 16.55
CA GLY A 83 -12.36 -14.65 17.56
C GLY A 83 -11.10 -13.78 17.62
N VAL A 84 -10.29 -13.73 16.55
CA VAL A 84 -9.01 -12.99 16.51
C VAL A 84 -9.09 -11.87 15.47
N ARG A 85 -8.70 -10.67 15.87
CA ARG A 85 -8.65 -9.51 14.96
C ARG A 85 -7.53 -9.67 13.94
N PRO A 86 -7.78 -9.37 12.65
CA PRO A 86 -6.73 -9.40 11.64
C PRO A 86 -5.67 -8.32 11.88
N VAL A 87 -4.50 -8.55 11.30
CA VAL A 87 -3.44 -7.55 11.14
C VAL A 87 -3.35 -7.23 9.66
N VAL A 88 -3.32 -5.94 9.32
CA VAL A 88 -3.04 -5.50 7.95
C VAL A 88 -1.55 -5.31 7.80
N VAL A 89 -0.99 -5.89 6.74
CA VAL A 89 0.42 -5.82 6.43
C VAL A 89 0.58 -5.24 5.03
N ILE A 90 1.26 -4.11 4.93
CA ILE A 90 1.79 -3.58 3.67
C ILE A 90 3.15 -4.23 3.46
N ASN A 91 3.26 -5.05 2.41
CA ASN A 91 4.52 -5.65 2.02
C ASN A 91 5.20 -4.76 0.96
N GLY A 92 6.14 -3.93 1.40
CA GLY A 92 6.99 -3.10 0.55
C GLY A 92 8.37 -3.71 0.28
N SER A 93 8.54 -5.02 0.49
CA SER A 93 9.79 -5.71 0.23
C SER A 93 9.86 -6.12 -1.25
N GLU A 94 10.73 -5.44 -2.00
CA GLU A 94 11.06 -5.81 -3.39
C GLU A 94 12.35 -6.65 -3.39
N GLY A 95 12.22 -7.93 -3.73
CA GLY A 95 13.35 -8.87 -3.79
C GLY A 95 14.03 -8.96 -5.16
N GLU A 96 13.40 -8.41 -6.21
CA GLU A 96 13.95 -8.39 -7.56
C GLU A 96 14.79 -7.12 -7.76
N PRO A 97 16.12 -7.22 -7.98
CA PRO A 97 17.02 -6.05 -8.02
C PRO A 97 16.61 -4.95 -9.01
N ALA A 98 15.97 -5.32 -10.12
CA ALA A 98 15.51 -4.37 -11.13
C ALA A 98 14.12 -3.78 -10.87
N CYS A 99 13.31 -4.38 -9.99
CA CYS A 99 11.96 -3.89 -9.68
C CYS A 99 12.01 -2.86 -8.55
N ARG A 100 11.53 -1.64 -8.83
CA ARG A 100 11.47 -0.54 -7.85
C ARG A 100 10.09 0.10 -7.72
N LYS A 101 9.04 -0.53 -8.27
CA LYS A 101 7.69 0.06 -8.36
C LYS A 101 7.09 0.35 -6.98
N ASP A 102 7.22 -0.59 -6.04
CA ASP A 102 6.63 -0.48 -4.70
C ASP A 102 7.48 0.50 -3.87
N THR A 103 8.81 0.44 -4.01
CA THR A 103 9.73 1.43 -3.43
C THR A 103 9.42 2.85 -3.91
N VAL A 104 9.16 3.04 -5.20
CA VAL A 104 8.83 4.35 -5.79
C VAL A 104 7.52 4.86 -5.20
N LEU A 105 6.47 4.04 -5.15
CA LEU A 105 5.18 4.46 -4.59
C LEU A 105 5.29 4.81 -3.10
N LEU A 106 5.99 4.00 -2.30
CA LEU A 106 6.18 4.28 -0.87
C LEU A 106 7.06 5.52 -0.59
N ASN A 107 7.91 5.93 -1.54
CA ASN A 107 8.71 7.14 -1.41
C ASN A 107 8.03 8.40 -1.97
N ARG A 108 7.24 8.26 -3.03
CA ARG A 108 6.67 9.38 -3.78
C ARG A 108 5.21 9.66 -3.42
N ALA A 109 4.41 8.62 -3.14
CA ALA A 109 3.00 8.71 -2.77
C ALA A 109 2.65 7.76 -1.60
N PRO A 110 3.33 7.87 -0.44
CA PRO A 110 3.09 6.96 0.69
C PRO A 110 1.63 7.00 1.17
N HIS A 111 0.99 8.17 1.10
CA HIS A 111 -0.39 8.36 1.55
C HIS A 111 -1.41 7.57 0.74
N LEU A 112 -1.16 7.34 -0.57
CA LEU A 112 -2.02 6.53 -1.43
C LEU A 112 -1.98 5.05 -1.04
N ILE A 113 -0.79 4.56 -0.68
CA ILE A 113 -0.63 3.19 -0.16
C ILE A 113 -1.28 3.05 1.22
N LEU A 114 -1.13 4.07 2.07
CA LEU A 114 -1.78 4.10 3.39
C LEU A 114 -3.31 4.13 3.27
N ASP A 115 -3.90 4.88 2.34
CA ASP A 115 -5.35 4.90 2.14
C ASP A 115 -5.91 3.52 1.83
N GLY A 116 -5.29 2.77 0.92
CA GLY A 116 -5.69 1.39 0.62
C GLY A 116 -5.57 0.47 1.85
N ALA A 117 -4.52 0.66 2.66
CA ALA A 117 -4.33 -0.12 3.89
C ALA A 117 -5.32 0.24 4.99
N LEU A 118 -5.71 1.51 5.11
CA LEU A 118 -6.71 2.00 6.05
C LEU A 118 -8.10 1.45 5.69
N LEU A 119 -8.48 1.47 4.41
CA LEU A 119 -9.72 0.84 3.94
C LEU A 119 -9.75 -0.66 4.26
N ALA A 120 -8.65 -1.36 4.03
CA ALA A 120 -8.55 -2.79 4.37
C ALA A 120 -8.62 -3.02 5.89
N ALA A 121 -8.03 -2.14 6.70
CA ALA A 121 -8.05 -2.23 8.16
C ALA A 121 -9.46 -2.01 8.70
N GLU A 122 -10.17 -1.00 8.20
CA GLU A 122 -11.56 -0.71 8.54
C GLU A 122 -12.46 -1.89 8.16
N ALA A 123 -12.38 -2.34 6.90
CA ALA A 123 -13.15 -3.47 6.38
C ALA A 123 -13.00 -4.77 7.19
N LEU A 124 -11.83 -4.98 7.80
CA LEU A 124 -11.49 -6.16 8.58
C LEU A 124 -11.60 -5.96 10.10
N GLY A 125 -11.91 -4.76 10.57
CA GLY A 125 -11.86 -4.41 11.99
C GLY A 125 -10.47 -4.59 12.62
N ALA A 126 -9.42 -4.45 11.81
CA ALA A 126 -8.03 -4.57 12.25
C ALA A 126 -7.64 -3.40 13.16
N ARG A 127 -6.81 -3.67 14.17
CA ARG A 127 -6.26 -2.65 15.09
C ARG A 127 -4.74 -2.52 15.01
N THR A 128 -4.14 -3.24 14.08
CA THR A 128 -2.69 -3.22 13.84
C THR A 128 -2.44 -3.12 12.35
N LEU A 129 -1.65 -2.12 11.97
CA LEU A 129 -1.08 -1.92 10.65
C LEU A 129 0.44 -2.03 10.74
N VAL A 130 1.01 -2.92 9.93
CA VAL A 130 2.46 -3.07 9.81
C VAL A 130 2.87 -2.74 8.39
N VAL A 131 3.86 -1.87 8.23
CA VAL A 131 4.49 -1.60 6.93
C VAL A 131 5.89 -2.21 6.95
N ALA A 132 6.08 -3.27 6.16
CA ALA A 132 7.37 -3.93 6.03
C ALA A 132 8.11 -3.37 4.83
N VAL A 133 9.36 -2.93 5.04
CA VAL A 133 10.20 -2.33 4.00
C VAL A 133 11.62 -2.86 4.10
N THR A 134 12.37 -2.82 3.02
CA THR A 134 13.79 -3.23 3.01
C THR A 134 14.75 -2.06 3.10
N ARG A 135 14.40 -0.92 2.49
CA ARG A 135 15.29 0.23 2.33
C ARG A 135 15.09 1.29 3.41
N ASN A 136 16.19 1.91 3.84
CA ASN A 136 16.17 2.99 4.83
C ASN A 136 15.40 4.24 4.35
N SER A 137 15.56 4.63 3.07
CA SER A 137 14.83 5.76 2.51
C SER A 137 13.32 5.54 2.56
N THR A 138 12.86 4.33 2.23
CA THR A 138 11.46 3.94 2.31
C THR A 138 10.94 3.92 3.74
N GLU A 139 11.75 3.44 4.69
CA GLU A 139 11.40 3.51 6.11
C GLU A 139 11.17 4.95 6.56
N ILE A 140 12.07 5.88 6.19
CA ILE A 140 11.95 7.30 6.53
C ILE A 140 10.67 7.90 5.93
N SER A 141 10.41 7.68 4.63
CA SER A 141 9.22 8.20 3.94
C SER A 141 7.92 7.72 4.60
N VAL A 142 7.82 6.43 4.91
CA VAL A 142 6.62 5.83 5.52
C VAL A 142 6.46 6.31 6.96
N ARG A 143 7.54 6.41 7.74
CA ARG A 143 7.46 6.95 9.12
C ARG A 143 6.97 8.39 9.12
N ALA A 144 7.44 9.22 8.20
CA ALA A 144 6.94 10.58 8.02
C ALA A 144 5.44 10.56 7.68
N ALA A 145 5.01 9.73 6.73
CA ALA A 145 3.60 9.65 6.33
C ALA A 145 2.67 9.16 7.47
N LEU A 146 3.13 8.22 8.30
CA LEU A 146 2.40 7.81 9.50
C LEU A 146 2.28 8.96 10.50
N ALA A 147 3.37 9.70 10.73
CA ALA A 147 3.38 10.86 11.63
C ALA A 147 2.46 11.98 11.14
N GLU A 148 2.48 12.29 9.83
CA GLU A 148 1.60 13.26 9.18
C GLU A 148 0.11 12.91 9.36
N ARG A 149 -0.23 11.61 9.43
CA ARG A 149 -1.59 11.11 9.73
C ARG A 149 -1.89 10.94 11.22
N GLY A 150 -0.94 11.26 12.12
CA GLY A 150 -1.09 11.02 13.56
C GLY A 150 -1.10 9.54 13.98
N LEU A 151 -0.71 8.63 13.08
CA LEU A 151 -0.66 7.20 13.33
C LEU A 151 0.65 6.83 14.05
N SER A 152 0.54 6.00 15.09
CA SER A 152 1.70 5.54 15.86
C SER A 152 1.44 4.18 16.51
N ASP A 153 2.48 3.57 17.06
CA ASP A 153 2.39 2.27 17.73
C ASP A 153 1.98 2.36 19.22
N ARG A 154 1.53 3.55 19.66
CA ARG A 154 1.19 3.81 21.07
C ARG A 154 -0.05 3.02 21.50
N ARG A 155 -0.07 2.56 22.75
CA ARG A 155 -1.28 1.97 23.36
C ARG A 155 -2.40 3.01 23.40
N GLY A 156 -3.64 2.56 23.20
CA GLY A 156 -4.83 3.43 23.20
C GLY A 156 -5.21 4.00 21.83
N GLN A 157 -4.33 3.95 20.82
CA GLN A 157 -4.69 4.27 19.44
C GLN A 157 -5.76 3.30 18.92
N GLN A 158 -6.73 3.81 18.16
CA GLN A 158 -7.75 2.98 17.51
C GLN A 158 -7.12 1.99 16.51
N LEU A 159 -6.12 2.47 15.77
CA LEU A 159 -5.27 1.69 14.88
C LEU A 159 -3.81 1.96 15.22
N ARG A 160 -3.10 0.95 15.71
CA ARG A 160 -1.66 1.02 15.95
C ARG A 160 -0.90 0.77 14.65
N ALA A 161 -0.01 1.69 14.28
CA ALA A 161 0.78 1.58 13.05
C ALA A 161 2.27 1.60 13.34
N ARG A 162 3.03 0.69 12.72
CA ARG A 162 4.49 0.66 12.80
C ARG A 162 5.15 0.25 11.49
N VAL A 163 6.38 0.72 11.31
CA VAL A 163 7.26 0.32 10.20
C VAL A 163 8.27 -0.69 10.72
N VAL A 164 8.45 -1.79 9.99
CA VAL A 164 9.42 -2.84 10.27
C VAL A 164 10.39 -2.91 9.09
N ARG A 165 11.69 -2.75 9.36
CA ARG A 165 12.72 -2.95 8.35
C ARG A 165 13.15 -4.41 8.32
N THR A 166 12.95 -5.08 7.19
CA THR A 166 13.35 -6.48 6.97
C THR A 166 14.66 -6.55 6.17
N PRO A 167 15.55 -7.54 6.41
CA PRO A 167 16.75 -7.71 5.59
C PRO A 167 16.42 -7.94 4.11
N GLU A 168 17.21 -7.39 3.19
CA GLU A 168 17.02 -7.52 1.72
C GLU A 168 17.00 -8.99 1.25
N ARG A 169 17.62 -9.91 2.00
CA ARG A 169 17.67 -11.35 1.70
C ARG A 169 16.41 -12.13 2.09
N MET A 170 15.36 -11.48 2.62
CA MET A 170 14.07 -12.13 2.82
C MET A 170 13.27 -12.12 1.51
N VAL A 171 13.79 -12.80 0.48
CA VAL A 171 13.07 -13.02 -0.77
C VAL A 171 12.22 -14.28 -0.59
N SER A 172 11.03 -14.13 -0.03
CA SER A 172 9.91 -15.04 -0.35
C SER A 172 8.60 -14.55 0.26
N GLY A 173 7.55 -14.66 -0.55
CA GLY A 173 6.17 -14.24 -0.33
C GLY A 173 5.41 -14.99 0.78
N GLU A 174 6.06 -15.34 1.87
CA GLU A 174 5.39 -15.79 3.08
C GLU A 174 4.90 -14.54 3.84
N ALA A 175 3.61 -14.20 3.73
CA ALA A 175 3.00 -13.21 4.63
C ALA A 175 3.34 -13.51 6.12
N SER A 176 3.58 -14.79 6.43
CA SER A 176 4.06 -15.34 7.69
C SER A 176 5.46 -14.87 8.11
N SER A 177 6.40 -14.65 7.19
CA SER A 177 7.77 -14.23 7.53
C SER A 177 7.82 -12.78 7.98
N VAL A 178 7.02 -11.92 7.33
CA VAL A 178 6.81 -10.53 7.75
C VAL A 178 6.10 -10.45 9.10
N ILE A 179 5.11 -11.31 9.33
CA ILE A 179 4.41 -11.38 10.63
C ILE A 179 5.35 -11.88 11.74
N ARG A 180 6.20 -12.88 11.48
CA ARG A 180 7.21 -13.35 12.44
C ARG A 180 8.20 -12.25 12.79
N ALA A 181 8.77 -11.58 11.78
CA ALA A 181 9.66 -10.43 12.01
C ALA A 181 8.97 -9.28 12.77
N ALA A 182 7.66 -9.10 12.60
CA ALA A 182 6.89 -8.10 13.32
C ALA A 182 6.52 -8.48 14.76
N ASN A 183 6.64 -9.75 15.14
CA ASN A 183 6.30 -10.27 16.47
C ASN A 183 7.52 -10.49 17.39
N GLY A 184 8.75 -10.37 16.85
CA GLY A 184 9.98 -10.69 17.58
C GLY A 184 10.38 -12.13 17.33
#